data_AF-A0A656Y7B8-F1
#
_entry.id   AF-A0A656Y7B8-F1
#
_cell.length_a   1.000
_cell.length_b   1.000
_cell.length_c   1.000
_cell.angle_alpha   90.00
_cell.angle_beta   90.00
_cell.angle_gamma   90.00
#
_symmetry.space_group_name_H-M   'P 1'
#
loop_
_entity.id
_entity.type
_entity.pdbx_description
1 polymer ?
#
loop_
_entity_poly.entity_id
_entity_poly.type
_entity_poly.pdbx_seq_one_letter_code
_entity_poly.pdbx_strand_id
1 'polypeptide(L)'
;MRQPRRSTAAALTLSAALLLSTAACTGGDADDAAPTTDEVTAPTWPTAIDPTATTEQFWVVWTEVVETGAGDTTTLQPSIDSLAALGYPTLPLDPACQSGAEEQLAGLTGYGDPLGVGVAFGSAQDAGVFDTLYEGATVSITPGTYTCGTAS
;
A
#
# COMPACT_ATOMS: atom_id res chain seq x y z
N MET A 1 35.87 35.12 9.37
CA MET A 1 34.64 35.62 10.03
C MET A 1 33.93 34.41 10.64
N ARG A 2 33.83 34.38 11.98
CA ARG A 2 33.17 33.31 12.75
C ARG A 2 31.73 33.75 13.01
N GLN A 3 30.73 32.98 12.60
CA GLN A 3 29.36 33.14 13.05
C GLN A 3 28.87 31.87 13.76
N PRO A 4 28.07 32.03 14.83
CA PRO A 4 27.97 31.07 15.92
C PRO A 4 26.93 29.97 15.68
N ARG A 5 27.26 28.76 16.14
CA ARG A 5 26.30 27.67 16.37
C ARG A 5 25.28 28.13 17.42
N ARG A 6 23.99 28.10 17.08
CA ARG A 6 22.89 28.22 18.05
C ARG A 6 22.22 26.86 18.16
N SER A 7 22.59 26.14 19.22
CA SER A 7 21.79 25.06 19.80
C SER A 7 20.66 25.70 20.60
N THR A 8 19.41 25.38 20.26
CA THR A 8 18.25 25.62 21.13
C THR A 8 17.66 24.28 21.50
N ALA A 9 17.74 23.99 22.79
CA ALA A 9 17.21 22.81 23.44
C ALA A 9 15.68 22.80 23.44
N ALA A 10 15.16 21.57 23.37
CA ALA A 10 13.99 21.00 24.04
C ALA A 10 12.76 21.90 24.33
N ALA A 11 11.62 21.46 23.81
CA ALA A 11 10.35 21.56 24.53
C ALA A 11 9.45 20.36 24.16
N LEU A 12 9.54 19.30 24.97
CA LEU A 12 8.48 18.29 25.08
C LEU A 12 7.22 18.97 25.61
N THR A 13 6.12 18.89 24.87
CA THR A 13 4.78 19.12 25.43
C THR A 13 3.87 17.99 24.95
N LEU A 14 3.81 16.91 25.75
CA LEU A 14 2.74 15.92 25.67
C LEU A 14 1.49 16.55 26.29
N SER A 15 0.56 16.98 25.45
CA SER A 15 -0.77 17.41 25.89
C SER A 15 -1.75 16.27 25.67
N ALA A 16 -1.83 15.38 26.67
CA ALA A 16 -2.92 14.43 26.80
C ALA A 16 -4.18 15.19 27.22
N ALA A 17 -5.12 15.38 26.30
CA ALA A 17 -6.47 15.86 26.59
C ALA A 17 -7.44 14.68 26.52
N LEU A 18 -7.45 13.89 27.58
CA LEU A 18 -8.51 12.93 27.89
C LEU A 18 -9.75 13.72 28.33
N LEU A 19 -10.62 14.08 27.39
CA LEU A 19 -11.96 14.55 27.70
C LEU A 19 -12.88 13.33 27.78
N LEU A 20 -12.95 12.75 28.99
CA LEU A 20 -14.01 11.84 29.40
C LEU A 20 -15.33 12.63 29.50
N SER A 21 -16.14 12.58 28.45
CA SER A 21 -17.53 13.02 28.51
C SER A 21 -18.39 11.88 29.08
N THR A 22 -18.45 11.78 30.41
CA THR A 22 -19.45 10.95 31.11
C THR A 22 -20.80 11.67 31.08
N ALA A 23 -21.61 11.41 30.05
CA ALA A 23 -23.03 11.71 30.09
C ALA A 23 -23.75 10.58 30.84
N ALA A 24 -24.00 10.80 32.13
CA ALA A 24 -24.98 10.04 32.88
C ALA A 24 -26.38 10.54 32.47
N CYS A 25 -27.08 9.80 31.60
CA CYS A 25 -28.52 9.90 31.46
C CYS A 25 -29.14 8.69 32.14
N THR A 26 -29.68 8.92 33.33
CA THR A 26 -30.57 8.00 34.03
C THR A 26 -32.00 8.29 33.59
N GLY A 27 -32.72 7.26 33.16
CA GLY A 27 -34.18 7.27 33.11
C GLY A 27 -34.78 6.80 31.78
N GLY A 28 -35.47 5.65 31.81
CA GLY A 28 -36.44 5.28 30.78
C GLY A 28 -36.50 3.78 30.51
N ASP A 29 -37.39 3.08 31.21
CA ASP A 29 -37.89 1.74 30.89
C ASP A 29 -38.30 1.55 29.42
N ALA A 30 -38.22 0.28 28.99
CA ALA A 30 -38.82 -0.31 27.79
C ALA A 30 -38.23 0.11 26.43
N ASP A 31 -37.40 -0.76 25.85
CA ASP A 31 -37.89 -1.72 24.85
C ASP A 31 -36.80 -2.76 24.58
N ASP A 32 -37.23 -4.00 24.37
CA ASP A 32 -36.41 -5.16 24.01
C ASP A 32 -35.93 -4.97 22.56
N ALA A 33 -35.02 -4.03 22.34
CA ALA A 33 -34.32 -3.88 21.08
C ALA A 33 -33.15 -4.87 21.10
N ALA A 34 -33.43 -6.08 20.63
CA ALA A 34 -32.39 -7.04 20.26
C ALA A 34 -31.30 -6.29 19.46
N PRO A 35 -30.00 -6.48 19.76
CA PRO A 35 -28.96 -5.87 18.96
C PRO A 35 -29.17 -6.36 17.52
N THR A 36 -29.57 -5.45 16.64
CA THR A 36 -29.43 -5.68 15.21
C THR A 36 -27.96 -5.92 15.00
N THR A 37 -27.60 -7.17 14.73
CA THR A 37 -26.30 -7.51 14.18
C THR A 37 -26.17 -6.71 12.91
N ASP A 38 -25.52 -5.55 12.97
CA ASP A 38 -25.01 -4.89 11.79
C ASP A 38 -24.13 -5.93 11.10
N GLU A 39 -24.63 -6.51 10.01
CA GLU A 39 -23.82 -7.36 9.15
C GLU A 39 -22.67 -6.48 8.67
N VAL A 40 -21.51 -6.64 9.30
CA VAL A 40 -20.26 -6.05 8.85
C VAL A 40 -20.04 -6.58 7.45
N THR A 41 -20.42 -5.78 6.46
CA THR A 41 -20.17 -6.09 5.06
C THR A 41 -18.66 -6.12 4.90
N ALA A 42 -18.12 -7.26 4.47
CA ALA A 42 -16.69 -7.38 4.21
C ALA A 42 -16.25 -6.26 3.25
N PRO A 43 -15.09 -5.63 3.48
CA PRO A 43 -14.61 -4.58 2.60
C PRO A 43 -14.47 -5.11 1.17
N THR A 44 -14.85 -4.27 0.20
CA THR A 44 -14.76 -4.64 -1.22
C THR A 44 -13.34 -4.39 -1.73
N TRP A 45 -12.68 -5.46 -2.17
CA TRP A 45 -11.36 -5.37 -2.80
C TRP A 45 -11.45 -4.70 -4.19
N PRO A 46 -10.55 -3.77 -4.53
CA PRO A 46 -10.55 -3.09 -5.83
C PRO A 46 -10.12 -4.03 -6.96
N THR A 47 -10.61 -3.79 -8.17
CA THR A 47 -10.25 -4.61 -9.35
C THR A 47 -8.89 -4.21 -9.90
N ALA A 48 -7.96 -5.17 -9.99
CA ALA A 48 -6.70 -4.96 -10.68
C ALA A 48 -6.89 -4.91 -12.20
N ILE A 49 -5.98 -4.20 -12.86
CA ILE A 49 -5.90 -4.16 -14.32
C ILE A 49 -4.69 -4.95 -14.82
N ASP A 50 -4.72 -5.33 -16.09
CA ASP A 50 -3.53 -5.77 -16.80
C ASP A 50 -2.78 -4.53 -17.32
N PRO A 51 -1.55 -4.24 -16.83
CA PRO A 51 -0.78 -3.08 -17.27
C PRO A 51 -0.38 -3.17 -18.75
N THR A 52 -0.33 -4.37 -19.33
CA THR A 52 -0.01 -4.56 -20.76
C THR A 52 -1.18 -4.23 -21.68
N ALA A 53 -2.41 -4.18 -21.14
CA ALA A 53 -3.63 -3.91 -21.89
C ALA A 53 -4.01 -2.42 -21.91
N THR A 54 -3.27 -1.56 -21.23
CA THR A 54 -3.53 -0.12 -21.15
C THR A 54 -2.39 0.73 -21.71
N THR A 55 -2.74 1.85 -22.32
CA THR A 55 -1.79 2.91 -22.71
C THR A 55 -1.86 4.13 -21.78
N GLU A 56 -2.79 4.12 -20.83
CA GLU A 56 -2.99 5.19 -19.86
C GLU A 56 -2.06 5.03 -18.65
N GLN A 57 -1.98 6.07 -17.82
CA GLN A 57 -1.28 5.98 -16.54
C GLN A 57 -2.00 5.01 -15.61
N PHE A 58 -1.23 4.21 -14.89
CA PHE A 58 -1.70 3.31 -13.83
C PHE A 58 -0.81 3.40 -12.59
N TRP A 59 -1.26 2.78 -11.51
CA TRP A 59 -0.59 2.73 -10.22
C TRP A 59 -0.28 1.29 -9.85
N VAL A 60 0.98 0.99 -9.54
CA VAL A 60 1.36 -0.32 -9.02
C VAL A 60 1.59 -0.19 -7.52
N VAL A 61 0.92 -1.05 -6.76
CA VAL A 61 1.21 -1.24 -5.33
C VAL A 61 2.19 -2.41 -5.22
N TRP A 62 3.46 -2.11 -4.93
CA TRP A 62 4.50 -3.12 -4.74
C TRP A 62 4.41 -3.67 -3.32
N THR A 63 4.29 -4.99 -3.21
CA THR A 63 4.11 -5.71 -1.94
C THR A 63 5.37 -6.46 -1.50
N GLU A 64 6.27 -6.76 -2.43
CA GLU A 64 7.56 -7.36 -2.15
C GLU A 64 8.50 -7.00 -3.30
N VAL A 65 9.79 -6.78 -3.01
CA VAL A 65 10.81 -6.47 -4.01
C VAL A 65 12.10 -7.17 -3.63
N VAL A 66 12.76 -7.78 -4.60
CA VAL A 66 14.03 -8.50 -4.45
C VAL A 66 15.03 -8.01 -5.51
N GLU A 67 16.31 -8.28 -5.31
CA GLU A 67 17.33 -8.00 -6.31
C GLU A 67 17.50 -9.20 -7.25
N THR A 68 17.22 -9.07 -8.54
CA THR A 68 17.28 -10.18 -9.51
C THR A 68 18.69 -10.76 -9.64
N GLY A 69 19.72 -9.92 -9.52
CA GLY A 69 21.14 -10.31 -9.58
C GLY A 69 21.65 -11.03 -8.33
N ALA A 70 20.93 -10.96 -7.20
CA ALA A 70 21.32 -11.55 -5.92
C ALA A 70 20.26 -12.52 -5.33
N GLY A 71 19.05 -12.56 -5.91
CA GLY A 71 17.84 -13.07 -5.27
C GLY A 71 17.17 -14.19 -6.04
N ASP A 72 16.84 -15.24 -5.29
CA ASP A 72 15.97 -16.31 -5.71
C ASP A 72 14.53 -15.80 -5.72
N THR A 73 13.84 -15.89 -6.87
CA THR A 73 12.42 -15.50 -6.99
C THR A 73 11.50 -16.33 -6.09
N THR A 74 11.97 -17.43 -5.51
CA THR A 74 11.25 -18.17 -4.46
C THR A 74 10.94 -17.32 -3.23
N THR A 75 11.75 -16.28 -2.95
CA THR A 75 11.49 -15.33 -1.85
C THR A 75 10.23 -14.49 -2.08
N LEU A 76 9.78 -14.34 -3.33
CA LEU A 76 8.54 -13.67 -3.70
C LEU A 76 7.31 -14.58 -3.50
N GLN A 77 7.49 -15.90 -3.38
CA GLN A 77 6.40 -16.88 -3.36
C GLN A 77 5.34 -16.61 -2.26
N PRO A 78 5.70 -16.21 -1.02
CA PRO A 78 4.69 -15.90 0.00
C PRO A 78 3.77 -14.74 -0.39
N SER A 79 4.31 -13.70 -1.03
CA SER A 79 3.53 -12.54 -1.48
C SER A 79 2.67 -12.90 -2.69
N ILE A 80 3.20 -13.71 -3.61
CA ILE A 80 2.46 -14.31 -4.74
C ILE A 80 1.26 -15.10 -4.23
N ASP A 81 1.46 -16.00 -3.26
CA ASP A 81 0.40 -16.86 -2.71
C ASP A 81 -0.67 -16.04 -1.97
N SER A 82 -0.25 -15.00 -1.23
CA SER A 82 -1.15 -14.12 -0.49
C SER A 82 -2.05 -13.31 -1.44
N LEU A 83 -1.49 -12.76 -2.52
CA LEU A 83 -2.26 -12.05 -3.54
C LEU A 83 -3.16 -13.00 -4.35
N ALA A 84 -2.69 -14.23 -4.61
CA ALA A 84 -3.49 -15.26 -5.28
C ALA A 84 -4.78 -15.59 -4.50
N ALA A 85 -4.68 -15.69 -3.17
CA ALA A 85 -5.81 -15.95 -2.29
C ALA A 85 -6.86 -14.84 -2.32
N LEU A 86 -6.45 -13.61 -2.69
CA LEU A 86 -7.31 -12.45 -2.88
C LEU A 86 -7.83 -12.30 -4.32
N GLY A 87 -7.39 -13.17 -5.24
CA GLY A 87 -7.82 -13.17 -6.65
C GLY A 87 -7.04 -12.21 -7.56
N TYR A 88 -5.89 -11.71 -7.12
CA TYR A 88 -5.04 -10.82 -7.92
C TYR A 88 -4.05 -11.57 -8.82
N PRO A 89 -3.55 -10.93 -9.90
CA PRO A 89 -2.47 -11.49 -10.70
C PRO A 89 -1.20 -11.69 -9.85
N THR A 90 -0.51 -12.80 -10.09
CA THR A 90 0.52 -13.31 -9.18
C THR A 90 1.91 -13.39 -9.82
N LEU A 91 2.07 -12.95 -11.06
CA LEU A 91 3.37 -12.94 -11.72
C LEU A 91 4.21 -11.77 -11.22
N PRO A 92 5.50 -11.99 -10.92
CA PRO A 92 6.44 -10.90 -10.69
C PRO A 92 6.42 -9.91 -11.86
N LEU A 93 6.41 -8.63 -11.54
CA LEU A 93 6.47 -7.53 -12.48
C LEU A 93 7.87 -6.94 -12.44
N ASP A 94 8.44 -6.74 -13.62
CA ASP A 94 9.69 -6.00 -13.79
C ASP A 94 9.39 -4.49 -13.66
N PRO A 95 9.94 -3.78 -12.65
CA PRO A 95 9.78 -2.35 -12.48
C PRO A 95 10.30 -1.52 -13.67
N ALA A 96 11.24 -2.03 -14.46
CA ALA A 96 11.70 -1.36 -15.68
C ALA A 96 10.58 -1.24 -16.73
N CYS A 97 9.54 -2.09 -16.61
CA CYS A 97 8.36 -2.06 -17.48
C CYS A 97 7.32 -1.00 -17.09
N GLN A 98 7.52 -0.27 -16.00
CA GLN A 98 6.72 0.90 -15.65
C GLN A 98 7.63 2.13 -15.58
N SER A 99 7.26 3.19 -16.30
CA SER A 99 8.04 4.43 -16.31
C SER A 99 8.32 4.96 -14.89
N GLY A 100 9.60 5.04 -14.51
CA GLY A 100 10.05 5.60 -13.24
C GLY A 100 9.95 4.68 -12.02
N ALA A 101 9.38 3.47 -12.14
CA ALA A 101 9.24 2.57 -11.00
C ALA A 101 10.57 1.94 -10.59
N GLU A 102 11.40 1.54 -11.55
CA GLU A 102 12.75 1.01 -11.28
C GLU A 102 13.61 2.00 -10.49
N GLU A 103 13.72 3.25 -10.94
CA GLU A 103 14.50 4.29 -10.25
C GLU A 103 14.00 4.54 -8.82
N GLN A 104 12.67 4.55 -8.63
CA GLN A 104 12.07 4.75 -7.33
C GLN A 104 12.32 3.56 -6.39
N LEU A 105 12.13 2.32 -6.87
CA LEU A 105 12.36 1.12 -6.08
C LEU A 105 13.84 0.93 -5.77
N ALA A 106 14.73 1.10 -6.74
CA ALA A 106 16.17 1.09 -6.52
C ALA A 106 16.60 2.13 -5.47
N GLY A 107 16.01 3.33 -5.50
CA GLY A 107 16.27 4.36 -4.50
C GLY A 107 15.80 4.00 -3.08
N LEU A 108 14.74 3.19 -2.96
CA LEU A 108 14.19 2.76 -1.67
C LEU A 108 14.89 1.52 -1.11
N THR A 109 15.19 0.52 -1.95
CA THR A 109 15.73 -0.77 -1.54
C THR A 109 17.25 -0.85 -1.62
N GLY A 110 17.87 -0.01 -2.46
CA GLY A 110 19.29 -0.09 -2.80
C GLY A 110 19.64 -1.17 -3.83
N TYR A 111 18.65 -1.80 -4.47
CA TYR A 111 18.87 -2.85 -5.47
C TYR A 111 19.27 -2.27 -6.83
N GLY A 112 20.22 -2.91 -7.49
CA GLY A 112 20.67 -2.50 -8.83
C GLY A 112 19.75 -2.96 -9.97
N ASP A 113 19.00 -4.04 -9.73
CA ASP A 113 18.05 -4.64 -10.67
C ASP A 113 16.88 -5.20 -9.84
N PRO A 114 15.90 -4.37 -9.46
CA PRO A 114 14.78 -4.80 -8.63
C PRO A 114 13.78 -5.63 -9.44
N LEU A 115 13.30 -6.74 -8.87
CA LEU A 115 12.13 -7.48 -9.35
C LEU A 115 11.08 -7.51 -8.25
N GLY A 116 9.83 -7.19 -8.55
CA GLY A 116 8.80 -7.03 -7.53
C GLY A 116 7.53 -7.82 -7.78
N VAL A 117 6.78 -8.06 -6.71
CA VAL A 117 5.38 -8.48 -6.77
C VAL A 117 4.52 -7.27 -6.51
N GLY A 118 3.66 -6.92 -7.46
CA GLY A 118 2.79 -5.77 -7.31
C GLY A 118 1.46 -5.92 -8.04
N VAL A 119 0.48 -5.16 -7.60
CA VAL A 119 -0.87 -5.13 -8.18
C VAL A 119 -1.09 -3.80 -8.88
N ALA A 120 -1.45 -3.85 -10.16
CA ALA A 120 -1.71 -2.67 -10.98
C ALA A 120 -3.18 -2.23 -10.92
N PHE A 121 -3.41 -0.93 -10.75
CA PHE A 121 -4.73 -0.31 -10.69
C PHE A 121 -4.83 0.86 -11.67
N GLY A 122 -6.02 1.04 -12.26
CA GLY A 122 -6.28 2.14 -13.19
C GLY A 122 -6.46 3.50 -12.52
N SER A 123 -6.48 3.57 -11.18
CA SER A 123 -6.63 4.83 -10.45
C SER A 123 -5.81 4.84 -9.15
N ALA A 124 -5.37 6.03 -8.74
CA ALA A 124 -4.72 6.24 -7.44
C ALA A 124 -5.64 5.87 -6.26
N GLN A 125 -6.96 6.05 -6.44
CA GLN A 125 -7.94 5.75 -5.41
C GLN A 125 -8.02 4.25 -5.15
N ASP A 126 -8.08 3.43 -6.20
CA ASP A 126 -8.12 1.97 -6.08
C ASP A 126 -6.82 1.43 -5.46
N ALA A 127 -5.66 1.97 -5.88
CA ALA A 127 -4.38 1.64 -5.26
C ALA A 127 -4.36 1.99 -3.77
N GLY A 128 -4.90 3.14 -3.36
CA GLY A 128 -5.00 3.54 -1.96
C GLY A 128 -5.99 2.69 -1.15
N VAL A 129 -7.10 2.26 -1.75
CA VAL A 129 -8.02 1.30 -1.12
C VAL A 129 -7.33 -0.03 -0.91
N PHE A 130 -6.63 -0.55 -1.93
CA PHE A 130 -5.86 -1.78 -1.79
C PHE A 130 -4.80 -1.67 -0.68
N ASP A 131 -4.01 -0.60 -0.68
CA ASP A 131 -2.98 -0.34 0.34
C ASP A 131 -3.55 -0.32 1.76
N THR A 132 -4.73 0.27 1.94
CA THR A 132 -5.43 0.31 3.23
C THR A 132 -6.00 -1.06 3.62
N LEU A 133 -6.42 -1.90 2.67
CA LEU A 133 -6.96 -3.23 2.96
C LEU A 133 -5.86 -4.28 3.17
N TYR A 134 -4.71 -4.11 2.51
CA TYR A 134 -3.56 -5.00 2.52
C TYR A 134 -2.47 -4.58 3.53
N GLU A 135 -2.86 -3.78 4.53
CA GLU A 135 -2.02 -3.10 5.53
C GLU A 135 -0.72 -3.85 5.91
N GLY A 136 0.40 -3.11 5.91
CA GLY A 136 1.68 -3.56 6.47
C GLY A 136 2.58 -4.36 5.52
N ALA A 137 2.14 -4.63 4.30
CA ALA A 137 2.93 -5.32 3.29
C ALA A 137 3.33 -4.44 2.08
N THR A 138 2.81 -3.22 1.95
CA THR A 138 3.19 -2.33 0.84
C THR A 138 4.60 -1.78 1.03
N VAL A 139 5.45 -2.03 0.04
CA VAL A 139 6.79 -1.44 -0.10
C VAL A 139 6.70 -0.02 -0.66
N SER A 140 5.93 0.17 -1.72
CA SER A 140 5.79 1.45 -2.42
C SER A 140 4.58 1.46 -3.35
N ILE A 141 4.07 2.65 -3.66
CA ILE A 141 3.09 2.87 -4.73
C ILE A 141 3.74 3.73 -5.80
N THR A 142 3.79 3.23 -7.05
CA THR A 142 4.41 3.94 -8.18
C THR A 142 3.38 4.25 -9.25
N PRO A 143 3.23 5.52 -9.66
CA PRO A 143 2.47 5.89 -10.86
C PRO A 143 3.36 5.77 -12.11
N GLY A 144 2.77 5.39 -13.25
CA GLY A 144 3.51 5.35 -14.51
C GLY A 144 2.72 4.77 -15.67
N THR A 145 3.37 4.68 -16.83
CA THR A 145 2.86 4.03 -18.04
C THR A 145 3.70 2.81 -18.37
N TYR A 146 3.12 1.84 -19.08
CA TYR A 146 3.79 0.59 -19.41
C TYR A 146 4.77 0.81 -20.59
N THR A 147 5.99 0.31 -20.46
CA THR A 147 7.10 0.61 -21.40
C THR A 147 7.66 -0.61 -22.13
N CYS A 148 7.45 -1.83 -21.63
CA CYS A 148 8.01 -3.06 -22.20
C CYS A 148 7.29 -3.58 -23.47
N GLY A 149 6.32 -2.83 -23.99
CA GLY A 149 5.58 -3.15 -25.21
C GLY A 149 4.52 -4.23 -25.01
N THR A 150 3.39 -4.11 -25.72
CA THR A 150 2.36 -5.16 -25.75
C THR A 150 2.99 -6.44 -26.27
N ALA A 151 2.95 -7.53 -25.49
CA ALA A 151 3.28 -8.86 -26.01
C ALA A 151 2.49 -9.05 -27.32
N SER A 152 3.20 -9.06 -28.45
CA SER A 152 2.62 -9.15 -29.79
C SER A 152 2.35 -10.60 -30.16
#